data_AF-A0A2D8SWQ9-F1
#
_entry.id   AF-A0A2D8SWQ9-F1
#
_cell.length_a   1.000
_cell.length_b   1.000
_cell.length_c   1.000
_cell.angle_alpha   90.00
_cell.angle_beta   90.00
_cell.angle_gamma   90.00
#
_symmetry.space_group_name_H-M   'P 1'
#
loop_
_entity.id
_entity.type
_entity.pdbx_description
1 polymer ?
#
loop_
_entity_poly.entity_id
_entity_poly.type
_entity_poly.pdbx_seq_one_letter_code
_entity_poly.pdbx_strand_id
1 'polypeptide(L)'
;MRQYFISVILVTLFILPVQAALLTQDERNNLEEKFTDEDFLHSPWSMMVPSTTPQSNFEFGNPPQLADSFDAQDFILDSGINSPSRLMLVSINGFNLHALDALQANFPHTVIDYLDHQNAIIRFDEVPDVTSITDFKFIEFASYLPYEYKISPWVEAGESNLMATMAPPFPTKQQAEFTSLSIFDNAEIKCYTHSCLISGIVDIIALAKNDLVLFIEPAYFVQTANSNALNQSGLTGLLEDSSLSLDGSGETVMFVDTGIDINHPDLGNRVTAVSKFGLDSNPSDAHGSHGTHIGVTIAGDGTIDQDQTGMAPGAQLIAYAMEHNPTGVFGRIGSLYDIYFDAMNDYNARLGVNAWTINASHGMYTADSRMVDLYVKDHPTFLPIFAVGNENNGSSSSILPPSTSKNGLSIGAVTYASSSPEVASFSGQGPTLDGRIKPDLVAPGVNICSGQAEESLTPFGTSCGSDSHANGASM
;
A
#
# COMPACT_ATOMS: atom_id res chain seq x y z
N MET A 1 -29.10 -6.72 3.54
CA MET A 1 -28.07 -6.70 2.48
C MET A 1 -27.39 -5.34 2.35
N ARG A 2 -28.06 -4.23 1.99
CA ARG A 2 -27.35 -2.95 1.72
C ARG A 2 -26.81 -2.16 2.93
N GLN A 3 -27.06 -2.60 4.18
CA GLN A 3 -26.54 -1.96 5.39
C GLN A 3 -25.24 -2.59 5.93
N TYR A 4 -24.95 -3.86 5.60
CA TYR A 4 -23.79 -4.58 6.16
C TYR A 4 -22.44 -3.98 5.74
N PHE A 5 -22.38 -3.33 4.57
CA PHE A 5 -21.14 -2.80 4.01
C PHE A 5 -20.64 -1.49 4.69
N ILE A 6 -21.51 -0.77 5.40
CA ILE A 6 -21.12 0.48 6.07
C ILE A 6 -20.54 0.20 7.47
N SER A 7 -21.02 -0.85 8.15
CA SER A 7 -20.54 -1.23 9.48
C SER A 7 -19.11 -1.77 9.46
N VAL A 8 -18.72 -2.56 8.44
CA VAL A 8 -17.32 -3.03 8.30
C VAL A 8 -16.37 -1.84 8.18
N ILE A 9 -16.70 -0.86 7.33
CA ILE A 9 -15.89 0.35 7.13
C ILE A 9 -15.74 1.20 8.40
N LEU A 10 -16.61 1.05 9.42
CA LEU A 10 -16.47 1.71 10.72
C LEU A 10 -15.71 0.89 11.77
N VAL A 11 -15.66 -0.43 11.63
CA VAL A 11 -14.99 -1.34 12.57
C VAL A 11 -13.51 -1.58 12.19
N THR A 12 -13.14 -1.39 10.92
CA THR A 12 -11.78 -1.66 10.42
C THR A 12 -10.85 -0.46 10.43
N LEU A 13 -11.19 0.63 11.13
CA LEU A 13 -10.52 1.94 10.96
C LEU A 13 -9.20 2.12 11.72
N PHE A 14 -8.83 1.19 12.59
CA PHE A 14 -7.95 1.53 13.72
C PHE A 14 -6.67 0.69 13.82
N ILE A 15 -5.69 0.93 12.92
CA ILE A 15 -4.42 0.20 12.88
C ILE A 15 -3.17 1.12 12.62
N LEU A 16 -2.52 1.56 13.71
CA LEU A 16 -1.03 1.64 13.91
C LEU A 16 -0.26 2.79 13.17
N PRO A 17 1.05 3.13 13.43
CA PRO A 17 2.20 2.42 14.08
C PRO A 17 2.46 2.68 15.59
N VAL A 18 3.57 2.14 16.18
CA VAL A 18 4.08 2.34 17.58
C VAL A 18 5.62 2.39 17.72
N GLN A 19 6.19 3.35 18.49
CA GLN A 19 7.34 3.18 19.43
C GLN A 19 7.42 4.34 20.47
N ALA A 20 8.15 4.23 21.60
CA ALA A 20 7.99 5.14 22.76
C ALA A 20 9.28 5.55 23.53
N ALA A 21 9.29 6.77 24.12
CA ALA A 21 10.21 7.19 25.19
C ALA A 21 9.73 8.43 26.02
N LEU A 22 9.50 8.22 27.33
CA LEU A 22 9.42 9.13 28.50
C LEU A 22 9.63 10.67 28.34
N LEU A 23 8.67 11.48 28.83
CA LEU A 23 8.77 12.22 30.12
C LEU A 23 7.45 12.94 30.54
N THR A 24 7.47 13.66 31.68
CA THR A 24 6.28 14.00 32.50
C THR A 24 5.63 15.37 32.28
N GLN A 25 4.33 15.35 31.98
CA GLN A 25 3.24 16.09 32.66
C GLN A 25 3.49 17.52 33.20
N ASP A 26 2.88 18.54 32.55
CA ASP A 26 2.00 19.50 33.25
C ASP A 26 1.03 20.26 32.30
N GLU A 27 0.00 20.91 32.88
CA GLU A 27 -0.90 21.98 32.34
C GLU A 27 -1.31 21.94 30.83
N ARG A 28 -2.48 21.39 30.42
CA ARG A 28 -3.85 21.94 30.53
C ARG A 28 -4.02 23.45 30.29
N ASN A 29 -4.75 23.84 29.24
CA ASN A 29 -6.09 24.50 29.32
C ASN A 29 -6.55 25.07 27.95
N ASN A 30 -7.88 25.13 27.73
CA ASN A 30 -8.60 25.97 26.75
C ASN A 30 -8.42 25.62 25.25
N LEU A 31 -9.44 25.69 24.37
CA LEU A 31 -10.81 26.23 24.46
C LEU A 31 -11.79 25.47 23.53
N GLU A 32 -13.10 25.62 23.76
CA GLU A 32 -14.20 25.08 22.94
C GLU A 32 -14.54 26.01 21.75
N GLU A 33 -15.05 25.47 20.62
CA GLU A 33 -16.47 25.63 20.19
C GLU A 33 -16.79 25.06 18.78
N LYS A 34 -17.80 24.18 18.75
CA LYS A 34 -18.91 23.99 17.78
C LYS A 34 -18.71 24.08 16.25
N PHE A 35 -19.17 23.02 15.56
CA PHE A 35 -19.65 23.03 14.18
C PHE A 35 -21.19 22.94 14.10
N THR A 36 -21.77 23.61 13.09
CA THR A 36 -23.16 23.57 12.58
C THR A 36 -23.14 24.26 11.20
N ASP A 37 -23.87 23.89 10.15
CA ASP A 37 -24.83 22.80 9.94
C ASP A 37 -24.84 22.35 8.46
N GLU A 38 -25.50 21.21 8.21
CA GLU A 38 -26.23 20.79 7.00
C GLU A 38 -26.02 21.57 5.68
N ASP A 39 -25.55 20.91 4.60
CA ASP A 39 -26.43 20.34 3.55
C ASP A 39 -25.62 19.84 2.30
N PHE A 40 -25.38 18.53 2.16
CA PHE A 40 -24.97 17.90 0.87
C PHE A 40 -25.32 16.39 0.82
N LEU A 41 -26.60 16.11 0.67
CA LEU A 41 -27.11 14.74 0.46
C LEU A 41 -26.88 14.23 -0.98
N HIS A 42 -26.59 12.93 -1.07
CA HIS A 42 -26.66 12.08 -2.29
C HIS A 42 -25.52 12.15 -3.33
N SER A 43 -24.32 11.68 -2.94
CA SER A 43 -23.37 11.00 -3.85
C SER A 43 -23.07 9.58 -3.35
N PRO A 44 -22.86 8.58 -4.24
CA PRO A 44 -22.38 7.25 -3.84
C PRO A 44 -20.91 7.30 -3.41
N TRP A 45 -20.58 6.60 -2.33
CA TRP A 45 -19.27 6.64 -1.64
C TRP A 45 -18.16 5.84 -2.35
N SER A 46 -17.97 6.07 -3.66
CA SER A 46 -16.97 5.35 -4.47
C SER A 46 -16.42 6.20 -5.63
N MET A 47 -16.44 7.52 -5.48
CA MET A 47 -15.89 8.46 -6.46
C MET A 47 -15.40 9.73 -5.76
N MET A 48 -14.08 9.83 -5.57
CA MET A 48 -13.45 11.10 -5.19
C MET A 48 -13.48 12.05 -6.40
N VAL A 49 -14.51 12.89 -6.48
CA VAL A 49 -14.51 14.03 -7.38
C VAL A 49 -13.51 15.04 -6.82
N PRO A 50 -12.51 15.51 -7.59
CA PRO A 50 -11.56 16.50 -7.10
C PRO A 50 -12.28 17.78 -6.67
N SER A 51 -12.20 18.13 -5.39
CA SER A 51 -12.64 19.45 -4.94
C SER A 51 -11.69 20.50 -5.52
N THR A 52 -12.25 21.56 -6.09
CA THR A 52 -11.42 22.67 -6.60
C THR A 52 -10.74 23.36 -5.43
N THR A 53 -9.43 23.17 -5.28
CA THR A 53 -8.63 23.78 -4.22
C THR A 53 -8.89 25.29 -4.19
N PRO A 54 -9.36 25.88 -3.09
CA PRO A 54 -9.42 27.32 -2.96
C PRO A 54 -8.02 27.89 -3.16
N GLN A 55 -7.87 28.93 -3.98
CA GLN A 55 -6.57 29.58 -4.17
C GLN A 55 -6.12 30.19 -2.84
N SER A 56 -5.19 29.53 -2.16
CA SER A 56 -4.52 30.07 -0.99
C SER A 56 -3.52 31.12 -1.47
N ASN A 57 -3.77 32.38 -1.09
CA ASN A 57 -2.92 33.52 -1.46
C ASN A 57 -1.63 33.54 -0.62
N PHE A 58 -0.85 32.46 -0.68
CA PHE A 58 0.53 32.45 -0.19
C PHE A 58 1.43 33.14 -1.21
N GLU A 59 1.78 34.39 -0.90
CA GLU A 59 2.88 35.06 -1.60
C GLU A 59 4.19 34.34 -1.27
N PHE A 60 4.63 33.46 -2.18
CA PHE A 60 6.00 32.96 -2.18
C PHE A 60 6.95 34.13 -2.44
N GLY A 61 7.59 34.62 -1.37
CA GLY A 61 8.71 35.55 -1.49
C GLY A 61 9.77 34.96 -2.42
N ASN A 62 10.35 35.82 -3.29
CA ASN A 62 11.17 35.44 -4.44
C ASN A 62 11.98 34.14 -4.23
N PRO A 63 11.81 33.12 -5.10
CA PRO A 63 12.55 31.87 -4.95
C PRO A 63 14.06 32.14 -4.98
N PRO A 64 14.86 31.43 -4.17
CA PRO A 64 16.31 31.53 -4.26
C PRO A 64 16.73 31.15 -5.68
N GLN A 65 17.60 31.94 -6.30
CA GLN A 65 18.16 31.58 -7.60
C GLN A 65 18.95 30.29 -7.45
N LEU A 66 18.45 29.22 -8.07
CA LEU A 66 19.23 28.01 -8.31
C LEU A 66 20.44 28.42 -9.16
N ALA A 67 21.62 28.34 -8.55
CA ALA A 67 22.87 28.42 -9.30
C ALA A 67 23.00 27.17 -10.18
N ASP A 68 23.57 27.35 -11.37
CA ASP A 68 23.82 26.30 -12.37
C ASP A 68 22.55 25.56 -12.82
N SER A 69 21.75 26.27 -13.62
CA SER A 69 20.70 25.68 -14.46
C SER A 69 21.30 24.67 -15.44
N PHE A 70 20.95 23.39 -15.28
CA PHE A 70 20.92 22.48 -16.42
C PHE A 70 19.84 22.98 -17.39
N ASP A 71 20.24 23.32 -18.62
CA ASP A 71 19.32 23.72 -19.70
C ASP A 71 18.51 22.52 -20.23
N ALA A 72 17.61 22.02 -19.38
CA ALA A 72 16.84 20.80 -19.59
C ALA A 72 15.65 20.96 -20.56
N GLN A 73 15.43 22.15 -21.15
CA GLN A 73 14.34 22.36 -22.12
C GLN A 73 14.71 22.01 -23.56
N ASP A 74 15.98 22.19 -23.97
CA ASP A 74 16.40 21.98 -25.37
C ASP A 74 16.93 20.56 -25.67
N PHE A 75 17.23 19.74 -24.66
CA PHE A 75 17.83 18.40 -24.84
C PHE A 75 16.90 17.20 -24.59
N ILE A 76 15.71 17.39 -24.01
CA ILE A 76 14.80 16.28 -23.65
C ILE A 76 14.05 15.69 -24.87
N LEU A 77 14.06 16.35 -26.04
CA LEU A 77 13.19 16.00 -27.17
C LEU A 77 13.80 15.07 -28.25
N ASP A 78 15.11 14.80 -28.25
CA ASP A 78 15.79 14.22 -29.43
C ASP A 78 16.43 12.81 -29.24
N SER A 79 16.29 12.16 -28.07
CA SER A 79 16.84 10.82 -27.79
C SER A 79 15.81 9.68 -27.71
N GLY A 80 14.66 9.91 -27.10
CA GLY A 80 13.64 8.87 -26.84
C GLY A 80 12.60 8.70 -27.95
N ILE A 81 12.10 9.81 -28.51
CA ILE A 81 10.85 9.89 -29.28
C ILE A 81 10.85 9.03 -30.56
N ASN A 82 12.02 8.77 -31.16
CA ASN A 82 12.15 8.04 -32.42
C ASN A 82 12.40 6.53 -32.28
N SER A 83 12.42 5.97 -31.06
CA SER A 83 12.60 4.53 -30.83
C SER A 83 11.25 3.79 -30.92
N PRO A 84 11.00 2.93 -31.94
CA PRO A 84 9.70 2.30 -32.10
C PRO A 84 9.38 1.35 -30.94
N SER A 85 8.22 1.54 -30.30
CA SER A 85 7.78 0.76 -29.16
C SER A 85 6.28 0.46 -29.22
N ARG A 86 5.86 -0.63 -28.57
CA ARG A 86 4.43 -0.92 -28.37
C ARG A 86 3.80 -0.08 -27.28
N LEU A 87 4.60 0.51 -26.38
CA LEU A 87 4.14 1.43 -25.34
C LEU A 87 4.11 2.87 -25.87
N MET A 88 2.96 3.52 -25.73
CA MET A 88 2.74 4.91 -26.11
C MET A 88 2.12 5.72 -24.98
N LEU A 89 2.47 7.00 -24.93
CA LEU A 89 1.71 8.04 -24.25
C LEU A 89 0.75 8.68 -25.27
N VAL A 90 -0.54 8.70 -24.94
CA VAL A 90 -1.60 9.23 -25.82
C VAL A 90 -2.46 10.21 -25.05
N SER A 91 -2.69 11.38 -25.64
CA SER A 91 -3.55 12.44 -25.11
C SER A 91 -4.76 12.61 -26.01
N ILE A 92 -5.96 12.69 -25.41
CA ILE A 92 -7.22 12.83 -26.15
C ILE A 92 -7.88 14.19 -25.96
N ASN A 93 -8.42 14.72 -27.05
CA ASN A 93 -9.20 15.95 -27.03
C ASN A 93 -10.64 15.66 -26.57
N GLY A 94 -11.06 16.24 -25.44
CA GLY A 94 -12.47 16.26 -25.03
C GLY A 94 -12.90 15.30 -23.91
N PHE A 95 -12.02 14.96 -22.95
CA PHE A 95 -12.37 14.35 -21.65
C PHE A 95 -13.08 12.96 -21.68
N ASN A 96 -13.16 12.28 -22.83
CA ASN A 96 -13.90 11.03 -22.96
C ASN A 96 -13.01 9.88 -23.44
N LEU A 97 -12.40 9.16 -22.50
CA LEU A 97 -11.41 8.11 -22.75
C LEU A 97 -11.97 6.89 -23.50
N HIS A 98 -13.29 6.72 -23.60
CA HIS A 98 -13.93 5.78 -24.54
C HIS A 98 -13.65 6.09 -26.02
N ALA A 99 -13.08 7.25 -26.35
CA ALA A 99 -12.56 7.51 -27.68
C ALA A 99 -11.42 6.53 -28.06
N LEU A 100 -10.67 6.00 -27.08
CA LEU A 100 -9.62 5.01 -27.31
C LEU A 100 -10.19 3.67 -27.81
N ASP A 101 -11.40 3.29 -27.37
CA ASP A 101 -12.11 2.09 -27.87
C ASP A 101 -12.26 2.12 -29.40
N ALA A 102 -12.37 3.31 -30.01
CA ALA A 102 -12.47 3.50 -31.45
C ALA A 102 -11.16 3.25 -32.22
N LEU A 103 -9.99 3.31 -31.55
CA LEU A 103 -8.71 2.89 -32.14
C LEU A 103 -8.65 1.36 -32.29
N GLN A 104 -9.28 0.61 -31.38
CA GLN A 104 -9.07 -0.84 -31.20
C GLN A 104 -9.45 -1.67 -32.44
N ALA A 105 -10.35 -1.16 -33.29
CA ALA A 105 -10.73 -1.80 -34.55
C ALA A 105 -9.65 -1.76 -35.65
N ASN A 106 -8.70 -0.82 -35.57
CA ASN A 106 -7.58 -0.67 -36.51
C ASN A 106 -6.23 -0.99 -35.86
N PHE A 107 -6.10 -0.72 -34.56
CA PHE A 107 -4.91 -0.88 -33.74
C PHE A 107 -5.28 -1.63 -32.46
N PRO A 108 -5.26 -2.97 -32.45
CA PRO A 108 -5.47 -3.77 -31.23
C PRO A 108 -4.50 -3.35 -30.12
N HIS A 109 -5.05 -3.09 -28.93
CA HIS A 109 -4.32 -2.54 -27.81
C HIS A 109 -5.01 -2.82 -26.46
N THR A 110 -4.24 -2.63 -25.39
CA THR A 110 -4.67 -2.57 -24.00
C THR A 110 -4.37 -1.17 -23.45
N VAL A 111 -5.34 -0.49 -22.86
CA VAL A 111 -5.08 0.73 -22.09
C VAL A 111 -4.53 0.34 -20.72
N ILE A 112 -3.32 0.79 -20.43
CA ILE A 112 -2.51 0.34 -19.29
C ILE A 112 -2.78 1.17 -18.04
N ASP A 113 -2.84 2.49 -18.21
CA ASP A 113 -3.02 3.44 -17.12
C ASP A 113 -3.66 4.74 -17.61
N TYR A 114 -4.34 5.43 -16.71
CA TYR A 114 -4.91 6.75 -16.94
C TYR A 114 -4.18 7.73 -16.03
N LEU A 115 -3.33 8.57 -16.62
CA LEU A 115 -2.54 9.56 -15.89
C LEU A 115 -3.44 10.70 -15.41
N ASP A 116 -4.42 11.08 -16.25
CA ASP A 116 -5.52 11.96 -15.91
C ASP A 116 -6.76 11.65 -16.79
N HIS A 117 -7.63 12.64 -17.00
CA HIS A 117 -8.88 12.56 -17.75
C HIS A 117 -8.73 12.73 -19.28
N GLN A 118 -7.52 12.99 -19.77
CA GLN A 118 -7.15 13.12 -21.19
C GLN A 118 -5.93 12.25 -21.55
N ASN A 119 -5.00 12.04 -20.63
CA ASN A 119 -3.73 11.36 -20.86
C ASN A 119 -3.74 9.90 -20.39
N ALA A 120 -3.39 8.97 -21.29
CA ALA A 120 -3.34 7.54 -21.05
C ALA A 120 -2.02 6.91 -21.53
N ILE A 121 -1.58 5.86 -20.83
CA ILE A 121 -0.53 4.95 -21.34
C ILE A 121 -1.23 3.78 -22.01
N ILE A 122 -0.84 3.48 -23.26
CA ILE A 122 -1.42 2.41 -24.08
C ILE A 122 -0.32 1.44 -24.49
N ARG A 123 -0.60 0.15 -24.47
CA ARG A 123 0.23 -0.89 -25.09
C ARG A 123 -0.52 -1.49 -26.28
N PHE A 124 0.02 -1.31 -27.47
CA PHE A 124 -0.48 -1.93 -28.69
C PHE A 124 0.02 -3.39 -28.80
N ASP A 125 -0.70 -4.25 -29.53
CA ASP A 125 -0.29 -5.64 -29.72
C ASP A 125 0.95 -5.74 -30.62
N GLU A 126 1.01 -4.88 -31.64
CA GLU A 126 2.11 -4.67 -32.59
C GLU A 126 2.60 -3.21 -32.50
N VAL A 127 3.79 -2.91 -33.03
CA VAL A 127 4.33 -1.53 -33.02
C VAL A 127 3.57 -0.66 -34.02
N PRO A 128 2.86 0.41 -33.58
CA PRO A 128 2.07 1.26 -34.48
C PRO A 128 2.93 2.33 -35.15
N ASP A 129 2.49 2.84 -36.31
CA ASP A 129 2.96 4.14 -36.81
C ASP A 129 2.26 5.27 -36.05
N VAL A 130 3.05 6.13 -35.39
CA VAL A 130 2.55 7.29 -34.63
C VAL A 130 1.72 8.22 -35.51
N THR A 131 2.10 8.41 -36.77
CA THR A 131 1.40 9.29 -37.73
C THR A 131 -0.07 8.85 -37.90
N SER A 132 -0.26 7.55 -38.16
CA SER A 132 -1.56 6.91 -38.33
C SER A 132 -2.42 6.92 -37.05
N ILE A 133 -1.82 7.09 -35.85
CA ILE A 133 -2.56 7.34 -34.61
C ILE A 133 -2.99 8.82 -34.52
N THR A 134 -2.09 9.77 -34.86
CA THR A 134 -2.40 11.21 -34.82
C THR A 134 -3.40 11.69 -35.87
N ASP A 135 -3.64 10.92 -36.94
CA ASP A 135 -4.70 11.20 -37.94
C ASP A 135 -6.13 11.15 -37.36
N PHE A 136 -6.32 10.52 -36.19
CA PHE A 136 -7.61 10.47 -35.51
C PHE A 136 -7.91 11.79 -34.81
N LYS A 137 -8.96 12.51 -35.25
CA LYS A 137 -9.33 13.86 -34.78
C LYS A 137 -9.61 14.04 -33.28
N PHE A 138 -9.68 12.95 -32.51
CA PHE A 138 -9.83 12.98 -31.05
C PHE A 138 -8.49 12.75 -30.32
N ILE A 139 -7.41 12.48 -31.03
CA ILE A 139 -6.04 12.46 -30.50
C ILE A 139 -5.49 13.89 -30.60
N GLU A 140 -5.03 14.41 -29.47
CA GLU A 140 -4.33 15.70 -29.39
C GLU A 140 -2.81 15.51 -29.49
N PHE A 141 -2.30 14.43 -28.90
CA PHE A 141 -0.89 14.05 -28.93
C PHE A 141 -0.75 12.53 -28.85
N ALA A 142 0.25 11.98 -29.56
CA ALA A 142 0.67 10.60 -29.39
C ALA A 142 2.19 10.50 -29.60
N SER A 143 2.86 9.71 -28.76
CA SER A 143 4.29 9.39 -28.88
C SER A 143 4.55 8.00 -28.32
N TYR A 144 5.61 7.33 -28.76
CA TYR A 144 6.17 6.22 -27.97
C TYR A 144 6.55 6.73 -26.57
N LEU A 145 6.39 5.89 -25.55
CA LEU A 145 6.76 6.20 -24.17
C LEU A 145 8.29 6.23 -24.05
N PRO A 146 8.94 7.40 -23.79
CA PRO A 146 10.40 7.49 -23.71
C PRO A 146 10.95 6.56 -22.64
N TYR A 147 12.07 5.88 -22.93
CA TYR A 147 12.65 4.94 -21.97
C TYR A 147 13.22 5.66 -20.74
N GLU A 148 13.60 6.93 -20.91
CA GLU A 148 14.02 7.84 -19.85
C GLU A 148 12.93 8.04 -18.78
N TYR A 149 11.65 8.09 -19.17
CA TYR A 149 10.52 8.25 -18.24
C TYR A 149 10.17 6.97 -17.47
N LYS A 150 10.78 5.84 -17.83
CA LYS A 150 10.59 4.55 -17.17
C LYS A 150 11.64 4.26 -16.10
N ILE A 151 12.60 5.15 -15.88
CA ILE A 151 13.67 4.97 -14.90
C ILE A 151 13.42 5.95 -13.75
N SER A 152 13.22 5.44 -12.54
CA SER A 152 13.10 6.25 -11.34
C SER A 152 14.39 7.06 -11.11
N PRO A 153 14.32 8.36 -10.77
CA PRO A 153 15.50 9.20 -10.53
C PRO A 153 16.33 8.74 -9.33
N TRP A 154 15.84 7.77 -8.55
CA TRP A 154 16.48 7.16 -7.39
C TRP A 154 17.24 5.87 -7.73
N VAL A 155 17.30 5.44 -9.00
CA VAL A 155 18.15 4.32 -9.42
C VAL A 155 19.60 4.80 -9.55
N GLU A 156 20.43 4.48 -8.55
CA GLU A 156 21.85 4.87 -8.55
C GLU A 156 22.72 3.98 -9.46
N ALA A 157 23.87 4.53 -9.87
CA ALA A 157 24.81 3.84 -10.75
C ALA A 157 25.54 2.69 -10.03
N GLY A 158 25.02 1.47 -10.21
CA GLY A 158 25.48 0.28 -9.50
C GLY A 158 24.45 -0.34 -8.57
N GLU A 159 23.21 0.17 -8.56
CA GLU A 159 22.08 -0.51 -7.92
C GLU A 159 21.95 -1.94 -8.46
N SER A 160 21.67 -2.87 -7.53
CA SER A 160 21.68 -4.31 -7.74
C SER A 160 20.38 -5.00 -7.33
N ASN A 161 19.44 -4.30 -6.67
CA ASN A 161 18.09 -4.77 -6.41
C ASN A 161 17.09 -3.79 -7.02
N LEU A 162 16.33 -4.23 -8.02
CA LEU A 162 15.40 -3.41 -8.78
C LEU A 162 14.00 -4.03 -8.81
N MET A 163 12.98 -3.20 -8.69
CA MET A 163 11.58 -3.54 -8.94
C MET A 163 11.19 -3.00 -10.32
N ALA A 164 11.01 -3.90 -11.29
CA ALA A 164 10.47 -3.57 -12.60
C ALA A 164 8.93 -3.71 -12.58
N THR A 165 8.21 -2.64 -12.86
CA THR A 165 6.77 -2.65 -13.08
C THR A 165 6.47 -3.07 -14.51
N MET A 166 5.64 -4.10 -14.68
CA MET A 166 5.41 -4.75 -15.97
C MET A 166 4.11 -4.32 -16.63
N ALA A 167 4.14 -4.22 -17.96
CA ALA A 167 3.01 -3.82 -18.80
C ALA A 167 2.05 -5.00 -19.03
N PRO A 168 0.81 -4.98 -18.51
CA PRO A 168 -0.18 -6.00 -18.86
C PRO A 168 -0.50 -6.00 -20.37
N PRO A 169 -1.02 -7.11 -20.91
CA PRO A 169 -1.00 -8.44 -20.32
C PRO A 169 0.43 -9.01 -20.27
N PHE A 170 0.83 -9.58 -19.12
CA PHE A 170 2.16 -10.17 -18.92
C PHE A 170 2.06 -11.62 -18.40
N PRO A 171 1.53 -12.56 -19.22
CA PRO A 171 1.30 -13.95 -18.81
C PRO A 171 2.61 -14.74 -18.71
N THR A 172 2.56 -15.92 -18.08
CA THR A 172 3.72 -16.80 -17.79
C THR A 172 4.63 -17.10 -19.00
N LYS A 173 4.08 -17.11 -20.23
CA LYS A 173 4.90 -17.22 -21.46
C LYS A 173 5.77 -15.98 -21.69
N GLN A 174 5.22 -14.78 -21.56
CA GLN A 174 5.98 -13.53 -21.66
C GLN A 174 6.91 -13.34 -20.45
N GLN A 175 6.54 -13.82 -19.27
CA GLN A 175 7.44 -13.86 -18.10
C GLN A 175 8.69 -14.70 -18.41
N ALA A 176 8.52 -15.92 -18.93
CA ALA A 176 9.64 -16.80 -19.31
C ALA A 176 10.50 -16.21 -20.45
N GLU A 177 9.88 -15.59 -21.45
CA GLU A 177 10.58 -14.87 -22.53
C GLU A 177 11.39 -13.69 -21.98
N PHE A 178 10.82 -12.90 -21.07
CA PHE A 178 11.47 -11.77 -20.41
C PHE A 178 12.66 -12.21 -19.54
N THR A 179 12.50 -13.23 -18.68
CA THR A 179 13.61 -13.75 -17.85
C THR A 179 14.73 -14.41 -18.66
N SER A 180 14.53 -14.65 -19.97
CA SER A 180 15.54 -15.20 -20.88
C SER A 180 16.35 -14.15 -21.65
N LEU A 181 16.08 -12.86 -21.46
CA LEU A 181 16.76 -11.77 -22.17
C LEU A 181 18.25 -11.68 -21.78
N SER A 182 19.11 -11.49 -22.78
CA SER A 182 20.57 -11.36 -22.61
C SER A 182 21.04 -10.05 -21.96
N ILE A 183 20.14 -9.31 -21.31
CA ILE A 183 20.42 -8.06 -20.57
C ILE A 183 20.73 -8.34 -19.09
N PHE A 184 20.42 -9.54 -18.61
CA PHE A 184 20.60 -9.99 -17.23
C PHE A 184 21.88 -10.82 -17.11
N ASP A 185 22.91 -10.31 -16.45
CA ASP A 185 24.17 -11.02 -16.25
C ASP A 185 24.19 -11.67 -14.86
N ASN A 186 23.90 -12.98 -14.83
CA ASN A 186 23.83 -13.80 -13.62
C ASN A 186 22.84 -13.28 -12.53
N ALA A 187 21.86 -12.45 -12.89
CA ALA A 187 20.84 -11.94 -11.98
C ALA A 187 19.77 -12.99 -11.65
N GLU A 188 19.30 -13.00 -10.40
CA GLU A 188 18.08 -13.70 -10.00
C GLU A 188 16.86 -12.83 -10.35
N ILE A 189 15.85 -13.42 -11.00
CA ILE A 189 14.66 -12.69 -11.45
C ILE A 189 13.40 -13.45 -11.01
N LYS A 190 12.53 -12.76 -10.28
CA LYS A 190 11.24 -13.28 -9.80
C LYS A 190 10.11 -12.41 -10.34
N CYS A 191 9.47 -12.88 -11.42
CA CYS A 191 8.37 -12.20 -12.10
C CYS A 191 7.00 -12.74 -11.68
N TYR A 192 6.03 -11.84 -11.64
CA TYR A 192 4.61 -12.10 -11.35
C TYR A 192 3.73 -11.38 -12.38
N THR A 193 2.42 -11.26 -12.11
CA THR A 193 1.43 -10.73 -13.07
C THR A 193 1.71 -9.28 -13.51
N HIS A 194 2.27 -8.45 -12.62
CA HIS A 194 2.45 -7.02 -12.85
C HIS A 194 3.81 -6.45 -12.41
N SER A 195 4.72 -7.26 -11.87
CA SER A 195 6.06 -6.83 -11.47
C SER A 195 7.11 -7.94 -11.62
N CYS A 196 8.38 -7.56 -11.69
CA CYS A 196 9.52 -8.44 -11.54
C CYS A 196 10.52 -7.85 -10.55
N LEU A 197 10.84 -8.61 -9.49
CA LEU A 197 12.01 -8.34 -8.66
C LEU A 197 13.25 -8.86 -9.38
N ILE A 198 14.27 -8.03 -9.51
CA ILE A 198 15.54 -8.33 -10.18
C ILE A 198 16.67 -8.09 -9.16
N SER A 199 17.43 -9.13 -8.84
CA SER A 199 18.59 -9.07 -7.94
C SER A 199 19.86 -9.50 -8.68
N GLY A 200 20.67 -8.54 -9.11
CA GLY A 200 21.90 -8.75 -9.87
C GLY A 200 22.21 -7.61 -10.84
N ILE A 201 23.20 -7.82 -11.72
CA ILE A 201 23.62 -6.81 -12.70
C ILE A 201 22.73 -6.89 -13.95
N VAL A 202 22.21 -5.74 -14.38
CA VAL A 202 21.37 -5.60 -15.57
C VAL A 202 21.69 -4.30 -16.33
N ASP A 203 21.61 -4.33 -17.66
CA ASP A 203 21.58 -3.10 -18.47
C ASP A 203 20.22 -2.41 -18.29
N ILE A 204 20.18 -1.41 -17.39
CA ILE A 204 18.97 -0.63 -17.05
C ILE A 204 18.41 0.10 -18.29
N ILE A 205 19.24 0.51 -19.25
CA ILE A 205 18.80 1.21 -20.46
C ILE A 205 18.15 0.22 -21.44
N ALA A 206 18.72 -0.97 -21.60
CA ALA A 206 18.11 -2.04 -22.39
C ALA A 206 16.83 -2.60 -21.73
N LEU A 207 16.78 -2.65 -20.40
CA LEU A 207 15.61 -3.00 -19.61
C LEU A 207 14.48 -1.97 -19.83
N ALA A 208 14.76 -0.68 -19.71
CA ALA A 208 13.78 0.39 -19.94
C ALA A 208 13.27 0.42 -21.38
N LYS A 209 14.14 0.16 -22.37
CA LYS A 209 13.74 0.11 -23.79
C LYS A 209 12.83 -1.08 -24.14
N ASN A 210 12.68 -2.06 -23.24
CA ASN A 210 11.75 -3.15 -23.43
C ASN A 210 10.27 -2.69 -23.34
N ASP A 211 9.40 -3.17 -24.23
CA ASP A 211 7.97 -2.81 -24.24
C ASP A 211 7.10 -3.56 -23.21
N LEU A 212 7.71 -4.50 -22.47
CA LEU A 212 7.14 -5.16 -21.30
C LEU A 212 7.35 -4.36 -20.01
N VAL A 213 8.25 -3.36 -20.00
CA VAL A 213 8.58 -2.58 -18.81
C VAL A 213 7.90 -1.21 -18.87
N LEU A 214 7.16 -0.87 -17.82
CA LEU A 214 6.55 0.45 -17.60
C LEU A 214 7.43 1.37 -16.76
N PHE A 215 8.05 0.83 -15.71
CA PHE A 215 8.83 1.60 -14.75
C PHE A 215 9.87 0.71 -14.04
N ILE A 216 10.97 1.31 -13.58
CA ILE A 216 12.07 0.66 -12.88
C ILE A 216 12.43 1.55 -11.69
N GLU A 217 12.36 1.00 -10.48
CA GLU A 217 12.79 1.66 -9.24
C GLU A 217 13.69 0.71 -8.42
N PRO A 218 14.46 1.20 -7.43
CA PRO A 218 15.15 0.32 -6.49
C PRO A 218 14.16 -0.55 -5.73
N ALA A 219 14.54 -1.80 -5.45
CA ALA A 219 13.76 -2.68 -4.57
C ALA A 219 14.22 -2.48 -3.13
N TYR A 220 13.28 -2.08 -2.27
CA TYR A 220 13.54 -1.67 -0.90
C TYR A 220 13.09 -2.73 0.13
N PHE A 221 13.67 -2.67 1.33
CA PHE A 221 13.26 -3.53 2.45
C PHE A 221 11.96 -3.02 3.11
N VAL A 222 11.18 -3.97 3.61
CA VAL A 222 9.93 -3.72 4.34
C VAL A 222 10.17 -3.77 5.85
N GLN A 223 9.47 -2.93 6.61
CA GLN A 223 9.52 -2.87 8.07
C GLN A 223 8.12 -2.78 8.71
N THR A 224 8.00 -3.30 9.92
CA THR A 224 6.74 -3.58 10.65
C THR A 224 6.30 -2.45 11.62
N ALA A 225 5.01 -2.41 11.96
CA ALA A 225 4.35 -1.37 12.74
C ALA A 225 3.19 -1.88 13.64
N ASN A 226 3.38 -1.95 14.98
CA ASN A 226 2.48 -2.59 15.97
C ASN A 226 1.56 -1.56 16.72
N SER A 227 0.62 -1.81 17.68
CA SER A 227 0.17 -2.97 18.49
C SER A 227 -1.20 -2.79 19.27
N ASN A 228 -2.36 -3.45 18.97
CA ASN A 228 -3.72 -3.33 19.62
C ASN A 228 -4.49 -2.01 19.37
N ALA A 229 -5.84 -2.09 19.31
CA ALA A 229 -6.71 -0.92 19.21
C ALA A 229 -8.09 -0.95 19.93
N LEU A 230 -8.69 -2.05 20.42
CA LEU A 230 -10.14 -2.09 20.76
C LEU A 230 -10.53 -1.12 21.89
N ASN A 231 -10.02 -1.33 23.10
CA ASN A 231 -10.30 -0.45 24.25
C ASN A 231 -9.81 0.99 23.96
N GLN A 232 -8.65 1.12 23.31
CA GLN A 232 -8.03 2.41 23.01
C GLN A 232 -8.73 3.25 21.93
N SER A 233 -9.55 2.62 21.08
CA SER A 233 -10.43 3.29 20.11
C SER A 233 -11.77 3.73 20.71
N GLY A 234 -12.10 3.27 21.93
CA GLY A 234 -13.40 3.48 22.56
C GLY A 234 -14.52 2.57 22.01
N LEU A 235 -14.20 1.59 21.16
CA LEU A 235 -15.20 0.70 20.55
C LEU A 235 -16.03 -0.08 21.59
N THR A 236 -15.45 -0.42 22.75
CA THR A 236 -16.16 -1.07 23.86
C THR A 236 -17.43 -0.31 24.25
N GLY A 237 -17.30 1.00 24.52
CA GLY A 237 -18.45 1.84 24.89
C GLY A 237 -19.45 2.00 23.75
N LEU A 238 -18.99 2.07 22.49
CA LEU A 238 -19.88 2.11 21.33
C LEU A 238 -20.69 0.82 21.16
N LEU A 239 -20.11 -0.35 21.43
CA LEU A 239 -20.83 -1.63 21.36
C LEU A 239 -21.83 -1.78 22.52
N GLU A 240 -21.48 -1.34 23.72
CA GLU A 240 -22.37 -1.29 24.88
C GLU A 240 -23.59 -0.36 24.65
N ASP A 241 -23.36 0.86 24.14
CA ASP A 241 -24.43 1.85 23.90
C ASP A 241 -25.28 1.57 22.64
N SER A 242 -24.71 0.98 21.59
CA SER A 242 -25.39 0.88 20.29
C SER A 242 -26.35 -0.31 20.14
N SER A 243 -26.28 -1.31 21.03
CA SER A 243 -26.99 -2.60 20.93
C SER A 243 -26.67 -3.43 19.66
N LEU A 244 -25.61 -3.07 18.93
CA LEU A 244 -25.18 -3.80 17.73
C LEU A 244 -24.35 -5.02 18.11
N SER A 245 -24.95 -6.21 18.09
CA SER A 245 -24.23 -7.48 18.20
C SER A 245 -23.52 -7.82 16.88
N LEU A 246 -22.49 -7.03 16.56
CA LEU A 246 -21.58 -7.19 15.42
C LEU A 246 -20.16 -7.42 15.91
N ASP A 247 -19.61 -8.58 15.57
CA ASP A 247 -18.33 -9.13 16.03
C ASP A 247 -17.42 -9.58 14.85
N GLY A 248 -17.86 -9.36 13.61
CA GLY A 248 -17.21 -9.89 12.41
C GLY A 248 -17.56 -11.33 12.04
N SER A 249 -18.47 -12.01 12.78
CA SER A 249 -18.93 -13.36 12.48
C SER A 249 -19.42 -13.51 11.04
N GLY A 250 -18.70 -14.31 10.25
CA GLY A 250 -19.00 -14.59 8.84
C GLY A 250 -18.27 -13.73 7.81
N GLU A 251 -17.47 -12.76 8.25
CA GLU A 251 -16.52 -12.04 7.40
C GLU A 251 -15.11 -12.65 7.49
N THR A 252 -14.33 -12.51 6.41
CA THR A 252 -12.93 -12.93 6.34
C THR A 252 -12.02 -11.72 6.18
N VAL A 253 -11.09 -11.55 7.11
CA VAL A 253 -10.00 -10.57 7.05
C VAL A 253 -8.71 -11.30 6.69
N MET A 254 -7.94 -10.76 5.75
CA MET A 254 -6.56 -11.19 5.54
C MET A 254 -5.59 -10.12 6.05
N PHE A 255 -4.41 -10.53 6.47
CA PHE A 255 -3.31 -9.60 6.75
C PHE A 255 -2.00 -10.10 6.14
N VAL A 256 -1.11 -9.18 5.78
CA VAL A 256 0.27 -9.47 5.35
C VAL A 256 1.21 -9.02 6.44
N ASP A 257 1.96 -9.93 7.07
CA ASP A 257 2.89 -9.59 8.16
C ASP A 257 3.94 -10.71 8.37
N THR A 258 4.66 -10.73 9.50
CA THR A 258 5.75 -11.69 9.76
C THR A 258 5.29 -13.14 9.67
N GLY A 259 4.24 -13.49 10.40
CA GLY A 259 3.60 -14.82 10.42
C GLY A 259 2.33 -14.81 11.28
N ILE A 260 1.97 -15.98 11.81
CA ILE A 260 1.02 -16.09 12.93
C ILE A 260 1.38 -17.28 13.83
N ASP A 261 1.30 -17.10 15.14
CA ASP A 261 1.04 -18.21 16.05
C ASP A 261 -0.40 -18.73 15.83
N ILE A 262 -0.53 -19.80 15.06
CA ILE A 262 -1.80 -20.45 14.75
C ILE A 262 -2.38 -21.23 15.95
N ASN A 263 -1.65 -21.35 17.06
CA ASN A 263 -2.05 -22.07 18.26
C ASN A 263 -2.49 -21.14 19.41
N HIS A 264 -2.18 -19.85 19.30
CA HIS A 264 -2.53 -18.79 20.26
C HIS A 264 -3.99 -18.88 20.74
N PRO A 265 -4.26 -18.98 22.07
CA PRO A 265 -5.59 -19.28 22.60
C PRO A 265 -6.72 -18.37 22.10
N ASP A 266 -6.50 -17.05 22.04
CA ASP A 266 -7.49 -16.05 21.60
C ASP A 266 -7.87 -16.13 20.11
N LEU A 267 -7.19 -16.95 19.31
CA LEU A 267 -7.45 -17.13 17.88
C LEU A 267 -8.13 -18.47 17.56
N GLY A 268 -7.90 -19.48 18.41
CA GLY A 268 -8.53 -20.80 18.31
C GLY A 268 -8.40 -21.42 16.91
N ASN A 269 -9.53 -21.81 16.31
CA ASN A 269 -9.56 -22.41 14.97
C ASN A 269 -9.89 -21.39 13.86
N ARG A 270 -9.86 -20.07 14.15
CA ARG A 270 -10.29 -18.99 13.23
C ARG A 270 -9.15 -18.44 12.36
N VAL A 271 -8.08 -19.20 12.17
CA VAL A 271 -6.87 -18.78 11.42
C VAL A 271 -6.55 -19.76 10.31
N THR A 272 -6.19 -19.25 9.14
CA THR A 272 -5.46 -19.99 8.10
C THR A 272 -4.14 -19.25 7.82
N ALA A 273 -3.02 -19.95 7.88
CA ALA A 273 -1.69 -19.37 7.72
C ALA A 273 -1.07 -19.76 6.37
N VAL A 274 -0.54 -18.78 5.63
CA VAL A 274 -0.13 -18.91 4.22
C VAL A 274 1.28 -18.36 4.01
N SER A 275 2.23 -19.25 3.75
CA SER A 275 3.64 -18.94 3.49
C SER A 275 4.01 -18.86 2.00
N LYS A 276 3.06 -19.07 1.07
CA LYS A 276 3.38 -19.28 -0.36
C LYS A 276 3.92 -18.04 -1.10
N PHE A 277 3.78 -16.86 -0.50
CA PHE A 277 4.36 -15.60 -0.96
C PHE A 277 5.45 -15.07 0.01
N GLY A 278 5.84 -15.84 1.03
CA GLY A 278 6.88 -15.48 2.00
C GLY A 278 8.29 -15.86 1.55
N LEU A 279 9.29 -15.59 2.41
CA LEU A 279 10.69 -15.94 2.16
C LEU A 279 11.08 -17.36 2.57
N ASP A 280 10.32 -18.00 3.47
CA ASP A 280 10.40 -19.44 3.72
C ASP A 280 9.00 -20.10 3.73
N SER A 281 8.94 -21.43 3.86
CA SER A 281 7.71 -22.20 3.75
C SER A 281 6.90 -22.34 5.05
N ASN A 282 7.37 -21.81 6.17
CA ASN A 282 6.80 -21.97 7.50
C ASN A 282 6.10 -20.68 7.97
N PRO A 283 4.76 -20.65 8.09
CA PRO A 283 4.03 -19.43 8.38
C PRO A 283 3.91 -19.09 9.88
N SER A 284 4.65 -19.77 10.75
CA SER A 284 4.79 -19.39 12.17
C SER A 284 5.38 -17.99 12.31
N ASP A 285 5.15 -17.34 13.43
CA ASP A 285 5.70 -16.01 13.76
C ASP A 285 6.95 -16.11 14.67
N ALA A 286 7.87 -17.01 14.29
CA ALA A 286 8.92 -17.49 15.21
C ALA A 286 10.12 -16.54 15.37
N HIS A 287 10.06 -15.31 14.85
CA HIS A 287 11.11 -14.31 15.03
C HIS A 287 10.57 -12.99 15.59
N GLY A 288 9.73 -12.25 14.86
CA GLY A 288 9.27 -10.92 15.26
C GLY A 288 8.07 -10.86 16.23
N SER A 289 7.25 -11.92 16.32
CA SER A 289 5.92 -11.89 17.00
C SER A 289 4.95 -10.81 16.51
N HIS A 290 5.19 -10.21 15.34
CA HIS A 290 4.49 -9.01 14.90
C HIS A 290 3.12 -9.36 14.32
N GLY A 291 3.06 -10.28 13.35
CA GLY A 291 1.82 -10.73 12.72
C GLY A 291 0.84 -11.39 13.68
N THR A 292 1.33 -12.03 14.75
CA THR A 292 0.50 -12.55 15.87
C THR A 292 -0.16 -11.42 16.62
N HIS A 293 0.61 -10.38 16.95
CA HIS A 293 0.09 -9.19 17.60
C HIS A 293 -0.94 -8.47 16.72
N ILE A 294 -0.75 -8.43 15.39
CA ILE A 294 -1.74 -7.94 14.43
C ILE A 294 -2.98 -8.83 14.38
N GLY A 295 -2.80 -10.17 14.33
CA GLY A 295 -3.89 -11.14 14.30
C GLY A 295 -4.80 -11.04 15.53
N VAL A 296 -4.23 -10.99 16.74
CA VAL A 296 -5.00 -10.82 17.98
C VAL A 296 -5.62 -9.43 18.07
N THR A 297 -4.95 -8.38 17.58
CA THR A 297 -5.55 -7.03 17.43
C THR A 297 -6.79 -7.03 16.54
N ILE A 298 -6.77 -7.79 15.43
CA ILE A 298 -7.91 -7.88 14.50
C ILE A 298 -9.02 -8.76 15.07
N ALA A 299 -8.71 -9.97 15.56
CA ALA A 299 -9.72 -10.98 15.87
C ALA A 299 -9.41 -11.88 17.08
N GLY A 300 -8.63 -11.43 18.05
CA GLY A 300 -8.54 -12.08 19.36
C GLY A 300 -9.89 -12.08 20.08
N ASP A 301 -10.35 -13.21 20.61
CA ASP A 301 -11.64 -13.32 21.30
C ASP A 301 -11.61 -13.04 22.82
N GLY A 302 -10.45 -12.68 23.36
CA GLY A 302 -10.29 -12.31 24.77
C GLY A 302 -10.47 -13.49 25.73
N THR A 303 -10.12 -14.70 25.28
CA THR A 303 -10.11 -15.94 26.08
C THR A 303 -9.06 -15.88 27.20
N ILE A 304 -7.90 -15.26 26.95
CA ILE A 304 -6.86 -14.96 27.93
C ILE A 304 -7.27 -13.72 28.75
N ASP A 305 -7.50 -12.60 28.07
CA ASP A 305 -7.83 -11.31 28.69
C ASP A 305 -8.91 -10.56 27.89
N GLN A 306 -10.04 -10.28 28.53
CA GLN A 306 -11.17 -9.60 27.91
C GLN A 306 -10.86 -8.12 27.57
N ASP A 307 -9.95 -7.47 28.31
CA ASP A 307 -9.51 -6.10 28.00
C ASP A 307 -8.62 -6.03 26.74
N GLN A 308 -8.19 -7.20 26.21
CA GLN A 308 -7.39 -7.36 24.98
C GLN A 308 -8.16 -7.95 23.80
N THR A 309 -9.49 -8.08 23.90
CA THR A 309 -10.37 -8.50 22.79
C THR A 309 -10.10 -7.67 21.52
N GLY A 310 -9.94 -8.33 20.37
CA GLY A 310 -9.69 -7.70 19.07
C GLY A 310 -10.93 -7.07 18.44
N MET A 311 -10.74 -6.30 17.37
CA MET A 311 -11.79 -5.52 16.69
C MET A 311 -12.99 -6.33 16.17
N ALA A 312 -12.73 -7.56 15.73
CA ALA A 312 -13.67 -8.45 15.07
C ALA A 312 -13.48 -9.88 15.60
N PRO A 313 -13.82 -10.17 16.87
CA PRO A 313 -13.48 -11.43 17.55
C PRO A 313 -14.21 -12.66 16.97
N GLY A 314 -15.25 -12.48 16.16
CA GLY A 314 -15.93 -13.53 15.41
C GLY A 314 -15.39 -13.76 13.98
N ALA A 315 -14.48 -12.91 13.50
CA ALA A 315 -13.97 -13.00 12.13
C ALA A 315 -13.00 -14.18 11.91
N GLN A 316 -12.92 -14.63 10.65
CA GLN A 316 -11.89 -15.54 10.17
C GLN A 316 -10.67 -14.74 9.69
N LEU A 317 -9.47 -15.15 10.11
CA LEU A 317 -8.19 -14.60 9.67
C LEU A 317 -7.51 -15.46 8.61
N ILE A 318 -6.91 -14.80 7.61
CA ILE A 318 -5.93 -15.37 6.68
C ILE A 318 -4.60 -14.62 6.86
N ALA A 319 -3.63 -15.27 7.49
CA ALA A 319 -2.32 -14.70 7.79
C ALA A 319 -1.34 -15.01 6.66
N TYR A 320 -0.88 -13.98 5.93
CA TYR A 320 0.15 -14.12 4.90
C TYR A 320 1.52 -13.80 5.50
N ALA A 321 2.31 -14.85 5.72
CA ALA A 321 3.62 -14.79 6.39
C ALA A 321 4.74 -14.33 5.43
N MET A 322 5.51 -13.33 5.84
CA MET A 322 6.55 -12.65 5.06
C MET A 322 7.93 -12.64 5.73
N GLU A 323 8.04 -13.05 6.99
CA GLU A 323 9.32 -13.09 7.68
C GLU A 323 10.06 -14.41 7.40
N HIS A 324 11.35 -14.31 7.06
CA HIS A 324 12.24 -15.46 7.06
C HIS A 324 12.61 -15.79 8.51
N ASN A 325 11.91 -16.77 9.11
CA ASN A 325 12.00 -17.13 10.53
C ASN A 325 13.45 -17.26 11.05
N PRO A 326 14.41 -17.88 10.31
CA PRO A 326 15.78 -18.02 10.80
C PRO A 326 16.60 -16.73 10.89
N THR A 327 16.13 -15.60 10.32
CA THR A 327 16.94 -14.36 10.23
C THR A 327 16.19 -13.04 10.49
N GLY A 328 14.86 -13.05 10.68
CA GLY A 328 14.10 -11.81 10.90
C GLY A 328 14.05 -10.87 9.69
N VAL A 329 14.24 -11.42 8.49
CA VAL A 329 14.19 -10.63 7.24
C VAL A 329 12.75 -10.66 6.75
N PHE A 330 12.08 -9.51 6.80
CA PHE A 330 10.76 -9.33 6.20
C PHE A 330 10.90 -9.10 4.69
N GLY A 331 10.19 -9.88 3.87
CA GLY A 331 10.12 -9.69 2.42
C GLY A 331 9.10 -10.62 1.78
N ARG A 332 8.86 -10.45 0.48
CA ARG A 332 7.83 -11.22 -0.22
C ARG A 332 8.26 -11.73 -1.58
N ILE A 333 7.76 -12.92 -1.91
CA ILE A 333 7.79 -13.57 -3.22
C ILE A 333 6.41 -13.34 -3.87
N GLY A 334 6.12 -12.11 -4.28
CA GLY A 334 4.86 -11.76 -4.96
C GLY A 334 4.67 -10.26 -5.17
N SER A 335 3.73 -9.88 -6.04
CA SER A 335 3.14 -8.54 -6.01
C SER A 335 1.95 -8.51 -5.05
N LEU A 336 1.60 -7.34 -4.52
CA LEU A 336 0.41 -7.18 -3.66
C LEU A 336 -0.90 -7.56 -4.39
N TYR A 337 -0.95 -7.35 -5.70
CA TYR A 337 -2.08 -7.78 -6.53
C TYR A 337 -2.26 -9.30 -6.46
N ASP A 338 -1.19 -10.09 -6.54
CA ASP A 338 -1.28 -11.55 -6.51
C ASP A 338 -1.69 -12.07 -5.11
N ILE A 339 -1.22 -11.41 -4.05
CA ILE A 339 -1.58 -11.74 -2.65
C ILE A 339 -3.05 -11.44 -2.37
N TYR A 340 -3.57 -10.27 -2.78
CA TYR A 340 -4.97 -9.94 -2.58
C TYR A 340 -5.90 -10.74 -3.50
N PHE A 341 -5.47 -11.02 -4.74
CA PHE A 341 -6.18 -11.93 -5.65
C PHE A 341 -6.35 -13.31 -5.03
N ASP A 342 -5.30 -13.84 -4.40
CA ASP A 342 -5.37 -15.09 -3.65
C ASP A 342 -6.37 -15.02 -2.49
N ALA A 343 -6.20 -14.02 -1.62
CA ALA A 343 -7.04 -13.85 -0.44
C ALA A 343 -8.53 -13.72 -0.77
N MET A 344 -8.87 -13.01 -1.85
CA MET A 344 -10.26 -12.82 -2.27
C MET A 344 -10.85 -14.02 -3.02
N ASN A 345 -10.07 -14.78 -3.78
CA ASN A 345 -10.59 -15.92 -4.56
C ASN A 345 -10.60 -17.24 -3.77
N ASP A 346 -9.50 -17.60 -3.11
CA ASP A 346 -9.38 -18.88 -2.40
C ASP A 346 -10.02 -18.81 -1.00
N TYR A 347 -10.12 -17.61 -0.40
CA TYR A 347 -10.58 -17.43 0.98
C TYR A 347 -11.74 -16.41 1.17
N ASN A 348 -12.22 -15.76 0.11
CA ASN A 348 -13.27 -14.71 0.16
C ASN A 348 -12.94 -13.54 1.13
N ALA A 349 -11.66 -13.25 1.36
CA ALA A 349 -11.25 -12.07 2.11
C ALA A 349 -11.67 -10.78 1.40
N ARG A 350 -12.15 -9.80 2.16
CA ARG A 350 -12.62 -8.49 1.64
C ARG A 350 -11.88 -7.29 2.25
N LEU A 351 -11.04 -7.57 3.24
CA LEU A 351 -10.20 -6.62 3.94
C LEU A 351 -8.77 -7.14 3.92
N GLY A 352 -7.81 -6.29 3.55
CA GLY A 352 -6.38 -6.60 3.58
C GLY A 352 -5.64 -5.66 4.50
N VAL A 353 -5.23 -6.12 5.69
CA VAL A 353 -4.43 -5.34 6.63
C VAL A 353 -2.94 -5.50 6.33
N ASN A 354 -2.22 -4.39 6.22
CA ASN A 354 -0.78 -4.37 5.95
C ASN A 354 -0.13 -3.46 7.01
N ALA A 355 0.27 -4.05 8.14
CA ALA A 355 0.86 -3.32 9.27
C ALA A 355 2.37 -3.13 9.10
N TRP A 356 2.76 -2.72 7.88
CA TRP A 356 4.14 -2.54 7.45
C TRP A 356 4.23 -1.53 6.32
N THR A 357 5.43 -0.99 6.13
CA THR A 357 5.76 -0.05 5.05
C THR A 357 7.14 -0.33 4.49
N ILE A 358 7.41 0.23 3.31
CA ILE A 358 8.75 0.30 2.73
C ILE A 358 9.56 1.35 3.51
N ASN A 359 10.71 0.97 4.10
CA ASN A 359 11.68 1.92 4.66
C ASN A 359 12.50 2.53 3.51
N ALA A 360 11.87 3.47 2.81
CA ALA A 360 12.43 4.35 1.77
C ALA A 360 11.29 5.22 1.19
N SER A 361 11.61 6.04 0.19
CA SER A 361 10.58 6.51 -0.77
C SER A 361 9.43 7.32 -0.14
N HIS A 362 9.75 8.07 0.93
CA HIS A 362 8.86 8.99 1.62
C HIS A 362 8.04 9.86 0.63
N GLY A 363 6.71 9.75 0.73
CA GLY A 363 5.72 10.42 -0.10
C GLY A 363 5.59 9.91 -1.55
N MET A 364 6.45 8.99 -2.02
CA MET A 364 6.46 8.55 -3.43
C MET A 364 5.33 7.59 -3.78
N TYR A 365 4.88 7.62 -5.02
CA TYR A 365 3.99 6.60 -5.60
C TYR A 365 4.84 5.49 -6.24
N THR A 366 4.96 4.33 -5.57
CA THR A 366 5.82 3.21 -5.99
C THR A 366 5.06 2.15 -6.79
N ALA A 367 5.77 1.13 -7.28
CA ALA A 367 5.18 -0.05 -7.92
C ALA A 367 4.12 -0.71 -7.02
N ASP A 368 4.39 -0.87 -5.72
CA ASP A 368 3.41 -1.44 -4.77
C ASP A 368 2.18 -0.56 -4.60
N SER A 369 2.35 0.76 -4.48
CA SER A 369 1.22 1.71 -4.44
C SER A 369 0.34 1.57 -5.70
N ARG A 370 0.95 1.30 -6.85
CA ARG A 370 0.24 0.99 -8.11
C ARG A 370 -0.41 -0.41 -8.12
N MET A 371 0.18 -1.42 -7.49
CA MET A 371 -0.44 -2.76 -7.38
C MET A 371 -1.71 -2.71 -6.53
N VAL A 372 -1.70 -1.95 -5.44
CA VAL A 372 -2.88 -1.66 -4.62
C VAL A 372 -3.97 -1.00 -5.47
N ASP A 373 -3.62 0.06 -6.19
CA ASP A 373 -4.58 0.83 -6.99
C ASP A 373 -5.19 0.02 -8.14
N LEU A 374 -4.38 -0.80 -8.84
CA LEU A 374 -4.87 -1.75 -9.84
C LEU A 374 -5.80 -2.80 -9.23
N TYR A 375 -5.41 -3.38 -8.08
CA TYR A 375 -6.21 -4.43 -7.46
C TYR A 375 -7.60 -3.94 -7.06
N VAL A 376 -7.70 -2.77 -6.43
CA VAL A 376 -8.99 -2.17 -6.02
C VAL A 376 -9.80 -1.68 -7.22
N LYS A 377 -9.16 -1.19 -8.29
CA LYS A 377 -9.83 -0.84 -9.56
C LYS A 377 -10.54 -2.05 -10.16
N ASP A 378 -9.87 -3.20 -10.18
CA ASP A 378 -10.41 -4.43 -10.78
C ASP A 378 -11.33 -5.20 -9.80
N HIS A 379 -11.15 -5.02 -8.49
CA HIS A 379 -11.92 -5.64 -7.41
C HIS A 379 -12.49 -4.59 -6.41
N PRO A 380 -13.44 -3.73 -6.82
CA PRO A 380 -13.92 -2.57 -6.05
C PRO A 380 -14.77 -2.91 -4.80
N THR A 381 -14.73 -4.15 -4.33
CA THR A 381 -15.29 -4.59 -3.04
C THR A 381 -14.23 -5.05 -2.03
N PHE A 382 -12.94 -4.92 -2.36
CA PHE A 382 -11.82 -5.22 -1.48
C PHE A 382 -11.22 -3.92 -0.93
N LEU A 383 -10.97 -3.88 0.37
CA LEU A 383 -10.41 -2.72 1.07
C LEU A 383 -9.01 -3.06 1.63
N PRO A 384 -7.92 -2.62 0.97
CA PRO A 384 -6.58 -2.71 1.52
C PRO A 384 -6.31 -1.53 2.46
N ILE A 385 -5.75 -1.81 3.63
CA ILE A 385 -5.42 -0.88 4.71
C ILE A 385 -3.91 -0.93 4.96
N PHE A 386 -3.27 0.22 5.10
CA PHE A 386 -1.84 0.38 5.34
C PHE A 386 -1.58 1.31 6.53
N ALA A 387 -0.63 0.94 7.39
CA ALA A 387 0.04 1.92 8.25
C ALA A 387 0.77 2.98 7.37
N VAL A 388 0.95 4.20 7.84
CA VAL A 388 1.70 5.26 7.11
C VAL A 388 3.20 5.30 7.38
N GLY A 389 3.70 4.41 8.26
CA GLY A 389 5.12 4.32 8.58
C GLY A 389 5.56 5.16 9.79
N ASN A 390 6.75 4.82 10.29
CA ASN A 390 7.23 5.19 11.64
C ASN A 390 8.41 6.19 11.57
N GLU A 391 8.67 6.74 10.39
CA GLU A 391 9.92 7.44 10.05
C GLU A 391 9.70 8.95 9.87
N ASN A 392 8.74 9.53 10.60
CA ASN A 392 8.48 10.96 10.56
C ASN A 392 9.67 11.78 11.08
N ASN A 393 10.57 12.10 10.17
CA ASN A 393 11.78 12.91 10.35
C ASN A 393 11.50 14.43 10.44
N GLY A 394 10.23 14.84 10.50
CA GLY A 394 9.81 16.25 10.51
C GLY A 394 9.74 16.91 9.13
N SER A 395 9.99 16.18 8.05
CA SER A 395 9.68 16.64 6.69
C SER A 395 8.18 16.58 6.43
N SER A 396 7.66 17.56 5.71
CA SER A 396 6.41 17.38 4.95
C SER A 396 6.59 16.23 3.95
N SER A 397 5.58 15.38 3.81
CA SER A 397 5.60 14.15 2.99
C SER A 397 6.43 12.98 3.54
N SER A 398 6.28 12.68 4.84
CA SER A 398 6.89 11.52 5.50
C SER A 398 6.03 10.24 5.49
N ILE A 399 4.94 10.20 4.71
CA ILE A 399 4.15 8.97 4.47
C ILE A 399 4.98 7.92 3.73
N LEU A 400 5.12 6.71 4.26
CA LEU A 400 5.83 5.63 3.58
C LEU A 400 4.91 4.83 2.63
N PRO A 401 5.40 4.39 1.45
CA PRO A 401 4.66 3.47 0.58
C PRO A 401 4.53 2.08 1.24
N PRO A 402 3.51 1.25 0.90
CA PRO A 402 2.47 1.46 -0.13
C PRO A 402 1.29 2.34 0.32
N SER A 403 1.37 2.95 1.52
CA SER A 403 0.36 3.87 2.07
C SER A 403 0.17 5.17 1.26
N THR A 404 1.00 5.37 0.23
CA THR A 404 0.90 6.43 -0.77
C THR A 404 0.04 6.07 -1.99
N SER A 405 -0.60 4.88 -1.99
CA SER A 405 -1.65 4.48 -2.96
C SER A 405 -2.84 5.46 -2.96
N LYS A 406 -3.65 5.45 -4.03
CA LYS A 406 -4.85 6.30 -4.18
C LYS A 406 -6.10 5.61 -3.63
N ASN A 407 -6.16 4.29 -3.75
CA ASN A 407 -7.33 3.45 -3.45
C ASN A 407 -7.14 2.57 -2.19
N GLY A 408 -5.93 2.55 -1.60
CA GLY A 408 -5.70 1.99 -0.26
C GLY A 408 -6.02 3.00 0.84
N LEU A 409 -6.53 2.50 1.96
CA LEU A 409 -6.82 3.29 3.15
C LEU A 409 -5.56 3.40 4.03
N SER A 410 -5.13 4.62 4.31
CA SER A 410 -3.85 4.93 4.95
C SER A 410 -4.10 5.45 6.36
N ILE A 411 -3.59 4.73 7.35
CA ILE A 411 -3.83 4.97 8.77
C ILE A 411 -2.56 5.51 9.45
N GLY A 412 -2.68 6.66 10.11
CA GLY A 412 -1.66 7.20 11.01
C GLY A 412 -1.94 6.92 12.49
N ALA A 413 -0.92 7.01 13.34
CA ALA A 413 -1.08 6.82 14.77
C ALA A 413 -1.45 8.12 15.50
N VAL A 414 -2.33 7.99 16.49
CA VAL A 414 -2.57 8.92 17.60
C VAL A 414 -2.36 8.23 18.95
N THR A 415 -2.19 9.03 20.00
CA THR A 415 -2.29 8.59 21.39
C THR A 415 -3.73 8.19 21.76
N TYR A 416 -3.88 7.62 22.96
CA TYR A 416 -5.15 7.11 23.53
C TYR A 416 -6.32 8.12 23.39
N ALA A 417 -7.46 7.66 22.85
CA ALA A 417 -8.51 8.55 22.35
C ALA A 417 -9.33 9.31 23.41
N SER A 418 -9.20 9.00 24.71
CA SER A 418 -10.23 9.32 25.72
C SER A 418 -10.34 10.80 26.17
N SER A 419 -9.57 11.73 25.62
CA SER A 419 -9.71 13.16 25.96
C SER A 419 -9.02 14.14 24.99
N SER A 420 -7.87 13.77 24.42
CA SER A 420 -7.15 14.57 23.40
C SER A 420 -6.15 13.69 22.65
N PRO A 421 -6.58 12.93 21.62
CA PRO A 421 -5.65 12.16 20.78
C PRO A 421 -4.69 13.09 20.04
N GLU A 422 -3.41 12.98 20.35
CA GLU A 422 -2.31 13.67 19.66
C GLU A 422 -1.71 12.75 18.61
N VAL A 423 -1.42 13.26 17.41
CA VAL A 423 -0.73 12.47 16.37
C VAL A 423 0.63 12.05 16.89
N ALA A 424 0.90 10.74 16.87
CA ALA A 424 2.13 10.19 17.41
C ALA A 424 3.33 10.72 16.63
N SER A 425 4.40 11.13 17.33
CA SER A 425 5.51 11.89 16.74
C SER A 425 6.20 11.18 15.57
N PHE A 426 6.29 9.85 15.62
CA PHE A 426 6.87 9.00 14.58
C PHE A 426 5.92 8.75 13.37
N SER A 427 4.61 9.01 13.51
CA SER A 427 3.63 8.70 12.46
C SER A 427 3.88 9.55 11.23
N GLY A 428 4.06 8.92 10.07
CA GLY A 428 4.21 9.58 8.77
C GLY A 428 3.12 10.63 8.53
N GLN A 429 3.52 11.78 7.99
CA GLN A 429 2.67 12.96 7.77
C GLN A 429 2.64 13.36 6.28
N GLY A 430 1.50 13.85 5.83
CA GLY A 430 1.27 14.25 4.44
C GLY A 430 2.02 15.49 3.98
N PRO A 431 1.79 15.92 2.73
CA PRO A 431 1.03 15.21 1.68
C PRO A 431 1.81 14.00 1.14
N THR A 432 1.38 13.38 0.04
CA THR A 432 2.32 12.64 -0.84
C THR A 432 3.18 13.63 -1.64
N LEU A 433 4.27 13.19 -2.28
CA LEU A 433 5.08 14.08 -3.12
C LEU A 433 4.30 14.62 -4.33
N ASP A 434 3.27 13.91 -4.80
CA ASP A 434 2.32 14.36 -5.82
C ASP A 434 1.12 15.15 -5.22
N GLY A 435 1.23 15.61 -3.96
CA GLY A 435 0.32 16.58 -3.34
C GLY A 435 -1.02 16.02 -2.83
N ARG A 436 -1.23 14.70 -2.85
CA ARG A 436 -2.46 14.08 -2.33
C ARG A 436 -2.46 14.11 -0.80
N ILE A 437 -3.65 14.24 -0.21
CA ILE A 437 -3.83 14.17 1.24
C ILE A 437 -3.70 12.70 1.67
N LYS A 438 -2.74 12.44 2.57
CA LYS A 438 -2.53 11.19 3.31
C LYS A 438 -1.95 11.54 4.71
N PRO A 439 -2.18 10.77 5.79
CA PRO A 439 -3.13 9.66 5.90
C PRO A 439 -4.57 10.08 5.55
N ASP A 440 -5.45 9.12 5.31
CA ASP A 440 -6.89 9.41 5.19
C ASP A 440 -7.51 9.55 6.58
N LEU A 441 -7.05 8.74 7.54
CA LEU A 441 -7.57 8.64 8.91
C LEU A 441 -6.44 8.36 9.92
N VAL A 442 -6.74 8.53 11.20
CA VAL A 442 -5.81 8.21 12.29
C VAL A 442 -6.45 7.31 13.35
N ALA A 443 -5.61 6.55 14.03
CA ALA A 443 -5.98 5.45 14.91
C ALA A 443 -5.11 5.39 16.16
N PRO A 444 -5.57 4.79 17.27
CA PRO A 444 -4.69 4.44 18.38
C PRO A 444 -3.45 3.70 17.88
N GLY A 445 -2.28 4.23 18.24
CA GLY A 445 -0.97 3.67 17.92
C GLY A 445 0.10 4.02 18.97
N VAL A 446 -0.22 4.04 20.27
CA VAL A 446 0.79 4.33 21.30
C VAL A 446 0.56 3.48 22.55
N ASN A 447 1.59 2.73 22.95
CA ASN A 447 1.63 1.92 24.18
C ASN A 447 0.41 1.00 24.35
N ILE A 448 0.25 0.06 23.44
CA ILE A 448 -0.96 -0.75 23.35
C ILE A 448 -0.60 -2.24 23.08
N CYS A 449 -1.45 -3.17 23.55
CA CYS A 449 -1.06 -4.51 24.04
C CYS A 449 -1.86 -5.69 23.45
N SER A 450 -1.24 -6.70 22.86
CA SER A 450 -1.94 -7.90 22.36
C SER A 450 -1.00 -9.10 22.32
N GLY A 451 -1.54 -10.25 21.90
CA GLY A 451 -0.88 -11.55 21.97
C GLY A 451 0.49 -11.63 21.29
N GLN A 452 1.44 -12.28 21.96
CA GLN A 452 2.76 -12.64 21.45
C GLN A 452 2.80 -14.13 21.05
N ALA A 453 3.63 -14.47 20.06
CA ALA A 453 3.76 -15.84 19.54
C ALA A 453 4.57 -16.75 20.46
N GLU A 454 4.15 -18.01 20.67
CA GLU A 454 4.91 -18.96 21.49
C GLU A 454 6.34 -19.15 20.98
N GLU A 455 6.54 -19.26 19.66
CA GLU A 455 7.83 -19.59 19.08
C GLU A 455 8.79 -18.40 18.89
N SER A 456 8.40 -17.17 19.28
CA SER A 456 9.17 -15.96 18.95
C SER A 456 10.54 -15.89 19.63
N LEU A 457 11.59 -15.70 18.82
CA LEU A 457 12.95 -15.45 19.28
C LEU A 457 13.19 -14.02 19.80
N THR A 458 12.43 -13.04 19.29
CA THR A 458 12.58 -11.61 19.59
C THR A 458 11.20 -10.92 19.59
N PRO A 459 10.33 -11.19 20.58
CA PRO A 459 8.96 -10.68 20.57
C PRO A 459 8.90 -9.16 20.64
N PHE A 460 8.07 -8.55 19.79
CA PHE A 460 7.96 -7.11 19.64
C PHE A 460 7.03 -6.49 20.69
N GLY A 461 7.32 -5.23 21.07
CA GLY A 461 6.51 -4.45 22.00
C GLY A 461 6.95 -4.60 23.46
N THR A 462 6.00 -4.40 24.39
CA THR A 462 6.21 -4.60 25.83
C THR A 462 5.16 -5.60 26.31
N SER A 463 5.58 -6.64 27.04
CA SER A 463 4.64 -7.57 27.67
C SER A 463 3.70 -6.82 28.62
N CYS A 464 2.40 -6.94 28.37
CA CYS A 464 1.33 -6.36 29.20
C CYS A 464 0.52 -7.43 29.94
N GLY A 465 0.52 -8.67 29.46
CA GLY A 465 -0.16 -9.80 30.08
C GLY A 465 0.54 -10.30 31.34
N SER A 466 -0.20 -11.05 32.18
CA SER A 466 0.35 -11.78 33.32
C SER A 466 0.55 -13.27 33.07
N ASP A 467 0.04 -13.79 31.95
CA ASP A 467 0.06 -15.20 31.57
C ASP A 467 1.20 -15.52 30.61
N SER A 468 1.52 -16.81 30.49
CA SER A 468 2.67 -17.29 29.75
C SER A 468 2.36 -18.54 28.95
N HIS A 469 2.98 -18.64 27.77
CA HIS A 469 3.01 -19.84 26.94
C HIS A 469 3.60 -21.05 27.67
N ALA A 470 3.43 -22.25 27.11
CA ALA A 470 3.90 -23.49 27.75
C ALA A 470 5.45 -23.55 27.87
N ASN A 471 6.16 -22.80 27.03
CA ASN A 471 7.60 -22.60 27.12
C ASN A 471 8.06 -21.52 28.15
N GLY A 472 7.15 -20.71 28.69
CA GLY A 472 7.43 -19.62 29.64
C GLY A 472 7.70 -18.24 29.03
N ALA A 473 7.51 -18.03 27.73
CA ALA A 473 7.38 -16.70 27.13
C ALA A 473 6.07 -16.02 27.57
N SER A 474 5.99 -14.69 27.47
CA SER A 474 4.70 -13.98 27.63
C SER A 474 3.73 -14.46 26.57
N MET A 475 2.44 -14.60 26.94
CA MET A 475 1.38 -14.36 25.95
C MET A 475 1.20 -12.84 25.78
#